data_AF-A0A660NMM8-F1
#
_entry.id   AF-A0A660NMM8-F1
#
_cell.length_a   1.000
_cell.length_b   1.000
_cell.length_c   1.000
_cell.angle_alpha   90.00
_cell.angle_beta   90.00
_cell.angle_gamma   90.00
#
_symmetry.space_group_name_H-M   'P 1'
#
loop_
_entity.id
_entity.type
_entity.pdbx_description
1 polymer ?
#
loop_
_entity_poly.entity_id
_entity_poly.type
_entity_poly.pdbx_seq_one_letter_code
_entity_poly.pdbx_strand_id
1 'polypeptide(L)'
;MNSGTVKIVDRLSAVEAINQMSEEDLVFLNRLIIERCKLIRQARATVQMTRFNVGDRVSFIAHGEDKEGTVIRLNKKTVSIAVDDGHQWNVAPGLLKLVQSAGDELWLG
;
A
#
# COMPACT_ATOMS: atom_id res chain seq x y z
N MET A 1 -5.57 -5.78 -24.43
CA MET A 1 -5.17 -4.52 -25.10
C MET A 1 -3.83 -4.09 -24.54
N ASN A 2 -2.89 -3.78 -25.42
CA ASN A 2 -1.50 -3.48 -25.06
C ASN A 2 -1.46 -2.20 -24.21
N SER A 3 -1.25 -2.32 -22.90
CA SER A 3 -1.31 -1.20 -21.95
C SER A 3 0.00 -0.41 -21.98
N GLY A 4 0.25 0.27 -23.10
CA GLY A 4 1.30 1.29 -23.16
C GLY A 4 1.06 2.33 -22.08
N THR A 5 2.09 2.66 -21.30
CA THR A 5 1.99 3.73 -20.30
C THR A 5 1.80 5.05 -21.04
N VAL A 6 0.58 5.59 -21.05
CA VAL A 6 0.33 6.95 -21.54
C VAL A 6 1.06 7.91 -20.61
N LYS A 7 1.99 8.71 -21.16
CA LYS A 7 2.74 9.72 -20.44
C LYS A 7 2.32 11.10 -20.96
N ILE A 8 2.33 12.09 -20.08
CA ILE A 8 2.31 13.50 -20.51
C ILE A 8 3.62 13.71 -21.27
N VAL A 9 3.52 13.80 -22.60
CA VAL A 9 4.67 13.96 -23.50
C VAL A 9 5.24 15.37 -23.38
N ASP A 10 4.37 16.36 -23.24
CA ASP A 10 4.72 17.75 -22.98
C ASP A 10 3.91 18.31 -21.81
N ARG A 11 4.61 18.83 -20.80
CA ARG A 11 3.99 19.43 -19.61
C ARG A 11 3.43 20.81 -19.89
N LEU A 12 3.99 21.55 -20.86
CA LEU A 12 3.52 22.90 -21.18
C LEU A 12 2.14 22.84 -21.84
N SER A 13 1.98 22.00 -22.86
CA SER A 13 0.69 21.72 -23.50
C SER A 13 -0.38 21.25 -22.50
N ALA A 14 0.01 20.44 -21.50
CA ALA A 14 -0.92 20.00 -20.46
C ALA A 14 -1.39 21.17 -19.59
N VAL A 15 -0.51 22.09 -19.23
CA VAL A 15 -0.87 23.30 -18.46
C VAL A 15 -1.79 24.21 -19.28
N GLU A 16 -1.48 24.42 -20.55
CA GLU A 16 -2.32 25.23 -21.45
C GLU A 16 -3.72 24.63 -21.61
N ALA A 17 -3.83 23.31 -21.76
CA ALA A 17 -5.12 22.62 -21.82
C ALA A 17 -5.92 22.81 -20.52
N ILE A 18 -5.29 22.65 -19.36
CA ILE A 18 -5.95 22.88 -18.05
C ILE A 18 -6.46 24.32 -17.94
N ASN A 19 -5.68 25.32 -18.39
CA ASN A 19 -6.08 26.73 -18.31
C ASN A 19 -7.26 27.09 -19.23
N GLN A 20 -7.53 26.29 -20.26
CA GLN A 20 -8.63 26.52 -21.20
C GLN A 20 -9.92 25.78 -20.81
N MET A 21 -9.87 24.91 -19.79
CA MET A 21 -11.03 24.13 -19.33
C MET A 21 -11.97 24.95 -18.45
N SER A 22 -13.26 24.62 -18.51
CA SER A 22 -14.26 25.14 -17.58
C SER A 22 -14.05 24.56 -16.16
N GLU A 23 -14.60 25.23 -15.14
CA GLU A 23 -14.57 24.70 -13.77
C GLU A 23 -15.25 23.32 -13.67
N GLU A 24 -16.35 23.12 -14.39
CA GLU A 24 -17.07 21.84 -14.43
C GLU A 24 -16.18 20.70 -14.96
N ASP A 25 -15.50 20.95 -16.08
CA ASP A 25 -14.58 19.99 -16.70
C ASP A 25 -13.37 19.71 -15.80
N LEU A 26 -12.84 20.73 -15.13
CA LEU A 26 -11.74 20.58 -14.18
C LEU A 26 -12.15 19.75 -12.97
N VAL A 27 -13.35 19.97 -12.42
CA VAL A 27 -13.89 19.16 -11.32
C VAL A 27 -14.10 17.72 -11.76
N PHE A 28 -14.64 17.50 -12.96
CA PHE A 28 -14.82 16.17 -13.53
C PHE A 28 -13.48 15.44 -13.71
N LEU A 29 -12.50 16.09 -14.33
CA LEU A 29 -11.16 15.55 -14.55
C LEU A 29 -10.46 15.22 -13.23
N ASN A 30 -10.55 16.11 -12.24
CA ASN A 30 -9.97 15.90 -10.91
C ASN A 30 -10.55 14.66 -10.23
N ARG A 31 -11.89 14.46 -10.30
CA ARG A 31 -12.53 13.25 -9.75
C ARG A 31 -11.95 11.98 -10.39
N LEU A 32 -11.79 11.95 -11.71
CA LEU A 32 -11.21 10.80 -12.41
C LEU A 32 -9.76 10.54 -12.00
N ILE A 33 -8.95 11.60 -11.89
CA ILE A 33 -7.54 11.49 -11.46
C ILE A 33 -7.47 10.90 -10.04
N ILE A 34 -8.28 11.43 -9.11
CA ILE A 34 -8.33 10.95 -7.72
C ILE A 34 -8.72 9.47 -7.67
N GLU A 35 -9.76 9.06 -8.37
CA GLU A 35 -10.20 7.66 -8.39
C GLU A 35 -9.13 6.75 -9.00
N ARG A 36 -8.48 7.17 -10.09
CA ARG A 36 -7.37 6.40 -10.68
C ARG A 36 -6.21 6.24 -9.69
N CYS A 37 -5.82 7.30 -8.99
CA CYS A 37 -4.80 7.25 -7.96
C CYS A 37 -5.18 6.31 -6.81
N LYS A 38 -6.44 6.33 -6.36
CA LYS A 38 -6.95 5.40 -5.33
C LYS A 38 -6.80 3.95 -5.78
N LEU A 39 -7.20 3.62 -7.00
CA LEU A 39 -7.08 2.25 -7.54
C LEU A 39 -5.62 1.79 -7.63
N ILE A 40 -4.71 2.67 -8.07
CA ILE A 40 -3.26 2.35 -8.11
C ILE A 40 -2.73 2.07 -6.71
N ARG A 41 -3.08 2.90 -5.72
CA ARG A 41 -2.66 2.71 -4.32
C ARG A 41 -3.21 1.40 -3.75
N GLN A 42 -4.47 1.08 -4.04
CA GLN A 42 -5.09 -0.19 -3.62
C GLN A 42 -4.36 -1.39 -4.23
N ALA A 43 -4.10 -1.38 -5.54
CA ALA A 43 -3.37 -2.47 -6.20
C ALA A 43 -1.97 -2.67 -5.59
N ARG A 44 -1.25 -1.58 -5.29
CA ARG A 44 0.05 -1.65 -4.60
C ARG A 44 -0.07 -2.25 -3.20
N ALA A 45 -1.07 -1.83 -2.42
CA ALA A 45 -1.30 -2.37 -1.09
C ALA A 45 -1.64 -3.87 -1.15
N THR A 46 -2.46 -4.31 -2.12
CA THR A 46 -2.76 -5.73 -2.33
C THR A 46 -1.49 -6.54 -2.63
N VAL A 47 -0.62 -6.07 -3.52
CA VAL A 47 0.65 -6.75 -3.85
C VAL A 47 1.63 -6.75 -2.67
N GLN A 48 1.63 -5.71 -1.84
CA GLN A 48 2.45 -5.73 -0.62
C GLN A 48 1.89 -6.69 0.43
N MET A 49 0.57 -6.86 0.48
CA MET A 49 -0.09 -7.79 1.39
C MET A 49 0.14 -9.26 1.03
N THR A 50 0.32 -9.60 -0.25
CA THR A 50 0.69 -10.99 -0.65
C THR A 50 2.08 -11.42 -0.18
N ARG A 51 2.88 -10.51 0.41
CA ARG A 51 4.20 -10.82 0.95
C ARG A 51 4.17 -11.34 2.39
N PHE A 52 3.00 -11.31 3.03
CA PHE A 52 2.84 -11.68 4.42
C PHE A 52 1.73 -12.73 4.55
N ASN A 53 1.90 -13.63 5.50
CA ASN A 53 0.94 -14.64 5.92
C ASN A 53 0.59 -14.43 7.39
N VAL A 54 -0.56 -14.97 7.82
CA VAL A 54 -0.83 -15.10 9.25
C VAL A 54 0.20 -16.04 9.86
N GLY A 55 0.77 -15.65 11.00
CA GLY A 55 1.86 -16.35 11.67
C GLY A 55 3.25 -15.78 11.36
N ASP A 56 3.42 -14.96 10.32
CA ASP A 56 4.72 -14.35 10.01
C ASP A 56 5.18 -13.44 11.15
N ARG A 57 6.47 -13.52 11.48
CA ARG A 57 7.14 -12.54 12.35
C ARG A 57 7.55 -11.34 11.51
N VAL A 58 7.14 -10.15 11.94
CA VAL A 58 7.39 -8.90 11.22
C VAL A 58 7.90 -7.80 12.16
N SER A 59 8.65 -6.85 11.61
CA SER A 59 9.10 -5.64 12.30
C SER A 59 8.58 -4.36 11.66
N PHE A 60 8.39 -3.33 12.47
CA PHE A 60 7.95 -1.99 12.07
C PHE A 60 8.33 -0.92 13.08
N ILE A 61 8.34 0.34 12.64
CA ILE A 61 8.61 1.48 13.54
C ILE A 61 7.29 2.04 14.06
N ALA A 62 7.17 2.14 15.38
CA ALA A 62 6.07 2.83 16.06
C ALA A 62 6.64 3.80 17.09
N HIS A 63 6.19 5.06 17.05
CA HIS A 63 6.68 6.10 17.96
C HIS A 63 8.20 6.28 18.00
N GLY A 64 8.89 5.97 16.89
CA GLY A 64 10.35 6.08 16.78
C GLY A 64 11.12 4.86 17.29
N GLU A 65 10.41 3.83 17.78
CA GLU A 65 11.00 2.58 18.26
C GLU A 65 10.70 1.44 17.29
N ASP A 66 11.67 0.55 17.08
CA ASP A 66 11.45 -0.70 16.37
C ASP A 66 10.64 -1.65 17.26
N LYS A 67 9.55 -2.17 16.70
CA LYS A 67 8.71 -3.19 17.31
C LYS A 67 8.69 -4.42 16.43
N GLU A 68 8.66 -5.59 17.07
CA GLU A 68 8.45 -6.87 16.41
C GLU A 68 7.18 -7.54 16.94
N GLY A 69 6.53 -8.30 16.07
CA GLY A 69 5.34 -9.03 16.44
C GLY A 69 4.93 -10.02 15.38
N THR A 70 3.87 -10.76 15.68
CA THR A 70 3.34 -11.80 14.81
C THR A 70 2.10 -11.30 14.09
N VAL A 71 2.02 -11.54 12.79
CA VAL A 71 0.83 -11.25 11.99
C VAL A 71 -0.32 -12.14 12.45
N ILE A 72 -1.38 -11.53 12.95
CA ILE A 72 -2.59 -12.24 13.40
C ILE A 72 -3.75 -12.14 12.39
N ARG A 73 -3.72 -11.14 11.48
CA ARG A 73 -4.75 -10.96 10.46
C ARG A 73 -4.29 -10.09 9.30
N LEU A 74 -4.66 -10.46 8.06
CA LEU A 74 -4.53 -9.62 6.88
C LEU A 74 -5.88 -8.93 6.59
N ASN A 75 -5.95 -7.60 6.70
CA ASN A 75 -7.14 -6.81 6.39
C ASN A 75 -7.00 -6.15 5.01
N LYS A 76 -8.10 -5.64 4.45
CA LYS A 76 -8.10 -5.02 3.10
C LYS A 76 -7.02 -3.95 2.85
N LYS A 77 -6.53 -3.25 3.89
CA LYS A 77 -5.53 -2.16 3.77
C LYS A 77 -4.41 -2.21 4.80
N THR A 78 -4.50 -3.07 5.80
CA THR A 78 -3.59 -3.12 6.95
C THR A 78 -3.34 -4.56 7.34
N VAL A 79 -2.27 -4.78 8.07
CA VAL A 79 -1.94 -6.04 8.72
C VAL A 79 -2.10 -5.82 10.22
N SER A 80 -2.87 -6.68 10.87
CA SER A 80 -2.99 -6.70 12.32
C SER A 80 -1.84 -7.53 12.89
N ILE A 81 -1.12 -6.96 13.85
CA ILE A 81 0.07 -7.53 14.46
C ILE A 81 -0.14 -7.59 15.97
N ALA A 82 0.13 -8.75 16.57
CA ALA A 82 0.29 -8.88 18.01
C ALA A 82 1.77 -8.72 18.35
N VAL A 83 2.10 -7.68 19.11
CA VAL A 83 3.46 -7.40 19.59
C VAL A 83 3.67 -8.12 20.93
N ASP A 84 4.91 -8.47 21.26
CA ASP A 84 5.25 -9.25 22.47
C ASP A 84 4.83 -8.57 23.78
N ASP A 85 4.66 -7.24 23.77
CA ASP A 85 4.17 -6.45 24.89
C ASP A 85 2.64 -6.57 25.11
N GLY A 86 1.96 -7.44 24.36
CA GLY A 86 0.52 -7.70 24.46
C GLY A 86 -0.36 -6.73 23.69
N HIS A 87 0.21 -5.69 23.07
CA HIS A 87 -0.56 -4.73 22.28
C HIS A 87 -0.80 -5.22 20.85
N GLN A 88 -1.91 -4.75 20.26
CA GLN A 88 -2.24 -5.00 18.87
C GLN A 88 -2.12 -3.74 18.03
N TRP A 89 -1.52 -3.88 16.85
CA TRP A 89 -1.25 -2.79 15.92
C TRP A 89 -1.86 -3.09 14.56
N ASN A 90 -2.44 -2.07 13.93
CA ASN A 90 -2.84 -2.12 12.53
C ASN A 90 -1.86 -1.30 11.71
N VAL A 91 -1.01 -1.97 10.93
CA VAL A 91 0.09 -1.33 10.21
C VAL A 91 -0.13 -1.49 8.71
N ALA A 92 0.20 -0.46 7.93
CA ALA A 92 0.17 -0.57 6.47
C ALA A 92 1.26 -1.57 6.01
N PRO A 93 0.96 -2.50 5.08
CA PRO A 93 1.91 -3.55 4.70
C PRO A 93 3.23 -3.01 4.12
N GLY A 94 3.22 -1.81 3.53
CA GLY A 94 4.44 -1.16 3.05
C GLY A 94 5.39 -0.64 4.12
N LEU A 95 4.97 -0.64 5.40
CA LEU A 95 5.80 -0.28 6.56
C LEU A 95 6.35 -1.50 7.30
N LEU A 96 5.97 -2.70 6.87
CA LEU A 96 6.40 -3.94 7.50
C LEU A 96 7.64 -4.51 6.81
N LYS A 97 8.49 -5.12 7.62
CA LYS A 97 9.58 -5.97 7.15
C LYS A 97 9.35 -7.38 7.67
N LEU A 98 9.45 -8.37 6.79
CA LEU A 98 9.40 -9.77 7.20
C LEU A 98 10.69 -10.11 7.95
N VAL A 99 10.55 -10.66 9.16
CA VAL A 99 11.66 -11.15 9.99
C VAL A 99 11.77 -12.67 9.86
N GLN A 100 10.64 -13.38 9.93
CA GLN A 100 10.57 -14.83 9.77
C GLN A 100 9.23 -15.24 9.16
N SER A 101 9.26 -16.16 8.19
CA SER A 101 8.06 -16.74 7.59
C SER A 101 7.47 -17.82 8.50
N ALA A 102 6.15 -17.86 8.64
CA ALA A 102 5.46 -18.91 9.40
C ALA A 102 5.75 -20.33 8.87
N GLY A 103 6.06 -20.46 7.57
CA GLY A 103 6.35 -21.73 6.93
C GLY A 103 7.75 -22.29 7.21
N ASP A 104 8.67 -21.49 7.75
CA ASP A 104 10.06 -21.91 7.99
C ASP A 104 10.19 -22.75 9.28
N GLU A 105 9.21 -22.72 10.19
CA GLU A 105 9.19 -23.55 11.40
C GLU A 105 8.96 -25.04 11.12
N LEU A 106 8.37 -25.39 9.97
CA LEU A 106 8.01 -26.78 9.63
C LEU A 106 9.17 -27.63 9.07
N TRP A 107 10.36 -27.04 8.85
CA TRP A 107 11.53 -27.74 8.27
C TRP A 107 12.66 -28.02 9.27
N LEU A 108 12.48 -27.68 10.55
CA LEU A 108 13.45 -27.91 11.63
C LEU A 108 12.99 -28.98 12.65
N GLY A 109 11.97 -29.79 12.30
CA GLY A 109 11.45 -30.89 13.12
C GLY A 109 11.90 -32.26 12.64
#